data_AF-A0A1H9BDM4-F1
#
_entry.id   AF-A0A1H9BDM4-F1
#
_cell.length_a   1.000
_cell.length_b   1.000
_cell.length_c   1.000
_cell.angle_alpha   90.00
_cell.angle_beta   90.00
_cell.angle_gamma   90.00
#
_symmetry.space_group_name_H-M   'P 1'
#
loop_
_entity.id
_entity.type
_entity.pdbx_description
1 polymer ?
#
loop_
_entity_poly.entity_id
_entity_poly.type
_entity_poly.pdbx_seq_one_letter_code
_entity_poly.pdbx_strand_id
1 'polypeptide(L)' 'MHRDLTAAAPGLTVTDAAASWGFVHLGRFAGTYRRRFGESPSETLSRSSRHR' A
#
# COMPACT_ATOMS: atom_id res chain seq x y z
N MET A 1 -3.75 2.51 -7.11
CA MET A 1 -2.60 2.36 -6.19
C MET A 1 -2.96 2.93 -4.83
N HIS A 2 -3.17 4.24 -4.70
CA HIS A 2 -3.70 4.82 -3.44
C HIS A 2 -5.14 4.36 -3.15
N ARG A 3 -6.01 4.30 -4.18
CA ARG A 3 -7.39 3.84 -4.03
C ARG A 3 -7.51 2.36 -3.61
N ASP A 4 -6.59 1.50 -4.06
CA ASP A 4 -6.55 0.09 -3.68
C ASP A 4 -6.11 -0.13 -2.23
N LEU A 5 -5.23 0.72 -1.71
CA LEU A 5 -4.77 0.68 -0.32
C LEU A 5 -5.78 1.33 0.66
N THR A 6 -6.56 2.29 0.18
CA THR A 6 -7.64 2.93 0.97
C THR A 6 -8.94 2.14 0.95
N ALA A 7 -9.23 1.41 -0.14
CA ALA A 7 -10.33 0.44 -0.21
C ALA A 7 -9.92 -0.98 0.26
N ALA A 8 -8.71 -1.11 0.81
CA ALA A 8 -8.17 -2.39 1.24
C ALA A 8 -9.07 -3.05 2.29
N ALA A 9 -9.58 -4.24 1.97
CA ALA A 9 -10.30 -5.08 2.91
C ALA A 9 -9.42 -5.42 4.13
N PRO A 10 -10.00 -5.63 5.32
CA PRO A 10 -9.24 -6.02 6.50
C PRO A 10 -8.45 -7.31 6.21
N GLY A 11 -7.12 -7.20 6.26
CA GLY A 11 -6.20 -8.30 5.96
C GLY A 11 -5.34 -8.11 4.70
N LEU A 12 -5.64 -7.11 3.85
CA LEU A 12 -4.76 -6.80 2.72
C LEU A 12 -3.42 -6.26 3.23
N THR A 13 -2.31 -6.85 2.78
CA THR A 13 -0.98 -6.39 3.15
C THR A 13 -0.36 -5.51 2.07
N VAL A 14 0.69 -4.76 2.43
CA VAL A 14 1.52 -4.03 1.45
C VAL A 14 2.09 -4.99 0.40
N THR A 15 2.31 -6.26 0.76
CA THR A 15 2.78 -7.32 -0.15
C THR A 15 1.73 -7.71 -1.17
N ASP A 16 0.48 -7.89 -0.76
CA ASP A 16 -0.62 -8.19 -1.68
C ASP A 16 -0.84 -7.02 -2.66
N ALA A 17 -0.78 -5.79 -2.14
CA ALA A 17 -0.83 -4.60 -2.96
C ALA A 17 0.37 -4.51 -3.91
N ALA A 18 1.59 -4.83 -3.47
CA ALA A 18 2.75 -4.85 -4.35
C ALA A 18 2.61 -5.91 -5.47
N ALA A 19 2.16 -7.11 -5.12
CA ALA A 19 1.96 -8.22 -6.07
C ALA A 19 0.91 -7.89 -7.13
N SER A 20 -0.23 -7.30 -6.72
CA SER A 20 -1.29 -6.86 -7.65
C SER A 20 -0.80 -5.81 -8.65
N TRP A 21 0.16 -4.98 -8.25
CA TRP A 21 0.78 -3.96 -9.10
C TRP A 21 2.02 -4.46 -9.86
N GLY A 22 2.35 -5.75 -9.77
CA GLY A 22 3.49 -6.36 -10.47
C GLY A 22 4.87 -6.06 -9.86
N PHE A 23 4.92 -5.64 -8.59
CA PHE A 23 6.18 -5.39 -7.89
C PHE A 23 6.64 -6.63 -7.14
N VAL A 24 7.83 -7.12 -7.51
CA VAL A 24 8.51 -8.24 -6.83
C VAL A 24 9.19 -7.80 -5.53
N HIS A 25 9.64 -6.54 -5.47
CA HIS A 25 10.37 -6.00 -4.33
C HIS A 25 9.56 -4.92 -3.62
N LEU A 26 9.20 -5.19 -2.36
CA LEU A 26 8.48 -4.27 -1.47
C LEU A 26 9.16 -2.90 -1.35
N GLY A 27 10.50 -2.85 -1.27
CA GLY A 27 11.24 -1.60 -1.21
C GLY A 27 11.07 -0.74 -2.46
N ARG A 28 11.03 -1.35 -3.66
CA ARG A 28 10.81 -0.64 -4.93
C ARG A 28 9.38 -0.12 -5.03
N PHE A 29 8.42 -0.92 -4.57
CA PHE A 29 7.02 -0.52 -4.46
C PHE A 29 6.85 0.67 -3.52
N ALA A 30 7.35 0.56 -2.28
CA ALA A 30 7.29 1.62 -1.28
C ALA A 30 7.96 2.91 -1.76
N GLY A 31 9.13 2.82 -2.39
CA GLY A 31 9.82 3.97 -2.96
C GLY A 31 9.04 4.62 -4.11
N THR A 32 8.43 3.82 -4.98
CA THR A 32 7.61 4.33 -6.09
C THR A 32 6.32 4.97 -5.59
N TYR A 33 5.69 4.34 -4.60
CA TYR A 33 4.47 4.84 -3.97
C TYR A 33 4.74 6.16 -3.23
N ARG A 34 5.80 6.24 -2.41
CA ARG A 34 6.19 7.48 -1.71
C ARG A 34 6.55 8.60 -2.68
N ARG A 35 7.23 8.31 -3.79
CA ARG A 35 7.49 9.32 -4.83
C ARG A 35 6.21 9.85 -5.48
N ARG A 36 5.14 9.05 -5.54
CA ARG A 36 3.90 9.41 -6.23
C ARG A 36 2.84 10.02 -5.31
N PHE A 37 2.79 9.60 -4.05
CA PHE A 37 1.75 10.00 -3.09
C PHE A 37 2.30 10.73 -1.86
N GLY A 38 3.63 10.84 -1.70
CA GLY A 38 4.27 11.52 -0.57
C GLY A 38 4.30 10.73 0.73
N GLU A 39 3.43 9.73 0.89
CA GLU A 39 3.36 8.82 2.04
C GLU A 39 3.77 7.38 1.67
N SER A 40 4.11 6.55 2.65
CA SER A 40 4.40 5.12 2.39
C SER A 40 3.11 4.30 2.32
N PRO A 41 3.09 3.18 1.56
CA PRO A 41 1.89 2.36 1.45
C PRO A 41 1.52 1.70 2.79
N SER A 42 2.51 1.47 3.67
CA SER A 42 2.29 1.01 5.04
C SER A 42 1.54 2.03 5.90
N GLU A 43 1.82 3.33 5.73
CA GLU A 43 1.09 4.40 6.44
C GLU A 43 -0.36 4.49 5.96
N THR A 44 -0.58 4.42 4.64
CA THR A 44 -1.93 4.38 4.06
C THR A 44 -2.71 3.17 4.60
N LEU A 45 -2.11 1.97 4.57
CA LEU A 45 -2.72 0.74 5.08
C LEU A 45 -2.97 0.78 6.60
N SER A 46 -2.02 1.32 7.37
CA SER A 46 -2.18 1.46 8.82
C SER A 46 -3.35 2.38 9.16
N ARG A 47 -3.55 3.48 8.41
CA ARG A 47 -4.72 4.36 8.56
C ARG A 47 -6.02 3.63 8.23
N SER A 48 -6.06 2.84 7.16
CA SER A 48 -7.24 2.03 6.79
C SER A 48 -7.54 0.96 7.86
N SER A 49 -6.51 0.33 8.44
CA SER A 49 -6.68 -0.69 9.50
C SER A 49 -7.12 -0.13 10.85
N ARG A 50 -6.95 1.20 11.07
CA ARG A 50 -7.35 1.91 12.29
C ARG A 50 -8.81 2.40 12.26
N HIS A 51 -9.51 2.30 11.13
CA HIS A 51 -10.96 2.41 11.10
C HIS A 51 -11.57 1.10 11.63
N ARG A 52 -11.65 0.99 12.96
CA ARG A 52 -12.52 0.07 13.69
C ARG A 52 -13.65 0.85 14.33
#